data_AF-A0A7X2VHT8-F1
#
_entry.id   AF-A0A7X2VHT8-F1
#
_cell.length_a   1.000
_cell.length_b   1.000
_cell.length_c   1.000
_cell.angle_alpha   90.00
_cell.angle_beta   90.00
_cell.angle_gamma   90.00
#
_symmetry.space_group_name_H-M   'P 1'
#
loop_
_entity.id
_entity.type
_entity.pdbx_description
1 polymer ?
#
loop_
_entity_poly.entity_id
_entity_poly.type
_entity_poly.pdbx_seq_one_letter_code
_entity_poly.pdbx_strand_id
1 'polypeptide(L)'
;MSLLDIAQSIKKEGFDPRKDSANGPAPIPAGEYQAILKSVQFNVAESGWESLQYRFEIRGGDYDGRTEYVSFGTLDTWNGKDIGWSVQRTIKFFQKALAFADDAPLKSDFEDGKALEDALNRKAVGTYYTLVIIETESKGKTYRNYDLNEAEGLPNTDAIEINDDDLPF
;
A
#
# COMPACT_ATOMS: atom_id res chain seq x y z
N MET A 1 -4.90 -26.03 7.95
CA MET A 1 -6.29 -26.41 7.61
C MET A 1 -6.26 -27.27 6.36
N SER A 2 -7.09 -28.31 6.30
CA SER A 2 -7.32 -29.11 5.10
C SER A 2 -8.39 -28.47 4.20
N LEU A 3 -8.47 -28.90 2.94
CA LEU A 3 -9.54 -28.49 2.02
C LEU A 3 -10.94 -28.85 2.57
N LEU A 4 -11.05 -29.95 3.32
CA LEU A 4 -12.29 -30.36 3.96
C LEU A 4 -12.72 -29.38 5.07
N ASP A 5 -11.77 -28.89 5.87
CA ASP A 5 -12.06 -27.92 6.94
C ASP A 5 -12.60 -26.60 6.36
N ILE A 6 -12.01 -26.15 5.25
CA ILE A 6 -12.44 -24.93 4.54
C ILE A 6 -13.85 -25.11 3.97
N ALA A 7 -14.13 -26.24 3.31
CA ALA A 7 -15.45 -26.54 2.77
C ALA A 7 -16.53 -26.59 3.88
N GLN A 8 -16.18 -27.10 5.06
CA GLN A 8 -17.08 -27.11 6.21
C GLN A 8 -17.32 -25.71 6.78
N SER A 9 -16.31 -24.83 6.81
CA SER A 9 -16.48 -23.43 7.23
C SER A 9 -17.40 -22.66 6.27
N ILE A 10 -17.12 -22.73 4.96
CA ILE A 10 -17.93 -22.10 3.91
C ILE A 10 -19.40 -22.53 4.01
N LYS A 11 -19.64 -23.82 4.26
CA LYS A 11 -21.00 -24.33 4.46
C LYS A 11 -21.65 -23.80 5.75
N LYS A 12 -20.91 -23.68 6.85
CA LYS A 12 -21.42 -23.10 8.12
C LYS A 12 -21.74 -21.62 8.00
N GLU A 13 -20.97 -20.90 7.20
CA GLU A 13 -21.17 -19.48 6.88
C GLU A 13 -22.38 -19.24 5.95
N GLY A 14 -23.00 -20.31 5.44
CA GLY A 14 -24.27 -20.23 4.72
C GLY A 14 -24.14 -19.96 3.22
N PHE A 15 -22.96 -20.14 2.64
CA PHE A 15 -22.71 -19.95 1.22
C PHE A 15 -23.66 -20.79 0.34
N ASP A 16 -24.50 -20.13 -0.46
CA ASP A 16 -25.31 -20.74 -1.51
C ASP A 16 -24.51 -20.75 -2.83
N PRO A 17 -24.01 -21.91 -3.29
CA PRO A 17 -23.19 -21.99 -4.50
C PRO A 17 -23.92 -21.61 -5.79
N ARG A 18 -25.25 -21.40 -5.74
CA ARG A 18 -26.05 -20.95 -6.89
C ARG A 18 -26.27 -19.44 -6.94
N LYS A 19 -26.07 -18.74 -5.83
CA LYS A 19 -26.41 -17.31 -5.68
C LYS A 19 -25.24 -16.46 -5.24
N ASP A 20 -24.41 -17.00 -4.36
CA ASP A 20 -23.34 -16.27 -3.72
C ASP A 20 -22.09 -16.27 -4.59
N SER A 21 -21.36 -15.16 -4.56
CA SER A 21 -20.16 -14.99 -5.37
C SER A 21 -19.04 -15.88 -4.85
N ALA A 22 -18.39 -16.61 -5.74
CA ALA A 22 -17.14 -17.33 -5.43
C ALA A 22 -15.92 -16.39 -5.32
N ASN A 23 -16.10 -15.09 -5.58
CA ASN A 23 -15.02 -14.11 -5.45
C ASN A 23 -14.65 -13.93 -3.97
N GLY A 24 -13.41 -13.52 -3.74
CA GLY A 24 -12.88 -13.30 -2.40
C GLY A 24 -13.68 -12.28 -1.57
N PRO A 25 -13.35 -12.15 -0.27
CA PRO A 25 -14.03 -11.24 0.63
C PRO A 25 -14.06 -9.82 0.04
N ALA A 26 -15.18 -9.13 0.23
CA ALA A 26 -15.37 -7.74 -0.20
C ALA A 26 -14.20 -6.86 0.25
N PRO A 27 -13.84 -5.79 -0.50
CA PRO A 27 -12.75 -4.89 -0.12
C PRO A 27 -12.85 -4.45 1.34
N ILE A 28 -11.70 -4.27 2.00
CA ILE A 28 -11.68 -3.71 3.37
C ILE A 28 -12.37 -2.33 3.30
N PRO A 29 -13.26 -1.93 4.22
CA PRO A 29 -13.88 -0.61 4.15
C PRO A 29 -12.86 0.56 4.24
N ALA A 30 -13.31 1.78 3.94
CA ALA A 30 -12.54 2.97 4.28
C ALA A 30 -12.40 3.09 5.81
N GLY A 31 -11.24 3.54 6.28
CA GLY A 31 -10.90 3.60 7.69
C GLY A 31 -9.39 3.59 7.93
N GLU A 32 -9.00 3.53 9.20
CA GLU A 32 -7.62 3.43 9.63
C GLU A 32 -7.34 2.03 10.18
N TYR A 33 -6.22 1.45 9.77
CA TYR A 33 -5.88 0.08 10.09
C TYR A 33 -4.42 -0.03 10.48
N GLN A 34 -4.13 -0.69 11.61
CA GLN A 34 -2.77 -1.13 11.87
C GLN A 34 -2.39 -2.18 10.82
N ALA A 35 -1.24 -2.00 10.18
CA ALA A 35 -0.83 -2.85 9.07
C ALA A 35 0.69 -2.99 9.02
N ILE A 36 1.17 -4.14 8.58
CA ILE A 36 2.59 -4.36 8.28
C ILE A 36 2.80 -4.36 6.76
N LEU A 37 3.81 -3.64 6.29
CA LEU A 37 4.20 -3.67 4.88
C LEU A 37 4.94 -4.98 4.58
N LYS A 38 4.33 -5.88 3.82
CA LYS A 38 4.85 -7.24 3.57
C LYS A 38 5.76 -7.34 2.35
N SER A 39 5.58 -6.46 1.37
CA SER A 39 6.43 -6.40 0.17
C SER A 39 6.10 -5.14 -0.63
N VAL A 40 7.09 -4.67 -1.37
CA VAL A 40 6.93 -3.67 -2.42
C VAL A 40 7.52 -4.20 -3.71
N GLN A 41 6.86 -3.94 -4.83
CA GLN A 41 7.32 -4.31 -6.15
C GLN A 41 7.10 -3.16 -7.14
N PHE A 42 8.09 -2.89 -7.99
CA PHE A 42 7.88 -2.12 -9.21
C PHE A 42 7.32 -3.03 -10.31
N ASN A 43 6.25 -2.58 -10.96
CA ASN A 43 5.58 -3.34 -11.99
C ASN A 43 5.38 -2.50 -13.25
N VAL A 44 5.78 -3.07 -14.38
CA VAL A 44 5.47 -2.58 -15.72
C VAL A 44 4.44 -3.51 -16.35
N ALA A 45 3.22 -3.03 -16.56
CA ALA A 45 2.16 -3.80 -17.21
C ALA A 45 2.44 -3.96 -18.72
N GLU A 46 1.78 -4.92 -19.37
CA GLU A 46 1.87 -5.09 -20.84
C GLU A 46 1.47 -3.83 -21.61
N SER A 47 0.63 -2.97 -21.03
CA SER A 47 0.26 -1.68 -21.59
C SER A 47 1.39 -0.64 -21.57
N GLY A 48 2.50 -0.92 -20.89
CA GLY A 48 3.55 0.03 -20.55
C GLY A 48 3.23 0.90 -19.33
N TRP A 49 2.13 0.63 -18.60
CA TRP A 49 1.84 1.33 -17.35
C TRP A 49 2.82 0.93 -16.26
N GLU A 50 3.52 1.90 -15.70
CA GLU A 50 4.45 1.69 -14.60
C GLU A 50 3.82 2.05 -13.26
N SER A 51 4.02 1.20 -12.26
CA SER A 51 3.45 1.38 -10.93
C SER A 51 4.32 0.80 -9.83
N LEU A 52 4.30 1.46 -8.67
CA LEU A 52 4.85 0.96 -7.43
C LEU A 52 3.74 0.33 -6.61
N GLN A 53 3.86 -0.96 -6.31
CA GLN A 53 2.84 -1.78 -5.68
C GLN A 53 3.27 -2.18 -4.27
N TYR A 54 2.46 -1.82 -3.28
CA TYR A 54 2.65 -2.12 -1.88
C TYR A 54 1.63 -3.18 -1.46
N ARG A 55 2.10 -4.19 -0.73
CA ARG A 55 1.24 -5.21 -0.12
C ARG A 55 1.24 -5.05 1.39
N PHE A 56 0.15 -4.53 1.93
CA PHE A 56 -0.06 -4.43 3.37
C PHE A 56 -0.82 -5.64 3.88
N GLU A 57 -0.50 -6.10 5.08
CA GLU A 57 -1.31 -7.07 5.82
C GLU A 57 -1.86 -6.39 7.07
N ILE A 58 -3.18 -6.36 7.19
CA ILE A 58 -3.88 -5.74 8.33
C ILE A 58 -3.60 -6.55 9.59
N ARG A 59 -3.45 -5.83 10.71
CA ARG A 59 -3.13 -6.36 12.02
C ARG A 59 -4.14 -5.90 13.06
N GLY A 60 -4.76 -6.86 13.74
CA GLY A 60 -5.80 -6.62 14.73
C GLY A 60 -7.16 -6.21 14.12
N GLY A 61 -8.16 -6.09 15.00
CA GLY A 61 -9.54 -5.77 14.62
C GLY A 61 -10.22 -6.83 13.76
N ASP A 62 -11.33 -6.45 13.13
CA ASP A 62 -12.20 -7.36 12.36
C ASP A 62 -11.59 -7.84 11.03
N TYR A 63 -10.51 -7.19 10.59
CA TYR A 63 -9.87 -7.46 9.30
C TYR A 63 -8.44 -8.01 9.45
N ASP A 64 -8.05 -8.47 10.65
CA ASP A 64 -6.74 -9.05 10.92
C ASP A 64 -6.37 -10.15 9.91
N GLY A 65 -5.12 -10.12 9.44
CA GLY A 65 -4.57 -11.04 8.45
C GLY A 65 -5.05 -10.81 7.01
N ARG A 66 -5.98 -9.88 6.76
CA ARG A 66 -6.37 -9.53 5.39
C ARG A 66 -5.27 -8.74 4.70
N THR A 67 -5.11 -8.98 3.40
CA THR A 67 -4.18 -8.25 2.56
C THR A 67 -4.88 -7.08 1.87
N GLU A 68 -4.26 -5.90 1.91
CA GLU A 68 -4.63 -4.73 1.10
C GLU A 68 -3.51 -4.42 0.11
N TYR A 69 -3.86 -4.31 -1.18
CA TYR A 69 -2.94 -3.93 -2.24
C TYR A 69 -3.10 -2.46 -2.58
N VAL A 70 -2.01 -1.71 -2.43
CA VAL A 70 -1.94 -0.28 -2.73
C VAL A 70 -1.03 -0.09 -3.93
N SER A 71 -1.48 0.66 -4.94
CA SER A 71 -0.71 0.86 -6.18
C SER A 71 -0.73 2.33 -6.59
N PHE A 72 0.44 2.84 -6.96
CA PHE A 72 0.64 4.21 -7.39
C PHE A 72 1.42 4.25 -8.70
N GLY A 73 0.98 5.07 -9.65
CA GLY A 73 1.65 5.23 -10.95
C GLY A 73 2.95 6.04 -10.85
N THR A 74 3.95 5.70 -11.67
CA THR A 74 5.23 6.43 -11.71
C THR A 74 5.40 7.27 -12.97
N LEU A 75 4.48 7.18 -13.93
CA LEU A 75 4.51 7.96 -15.17
C LEU A 75 3.82 9.31 -15.01
N ASP A 76 4.48 10.38 -15.45
CA ASP A 76 3.91 11.74 -15.47
C ASP A 76 3.00 11.99 -16.69
N THR A 77 3.06 11.12 -17.69
CA THR A 77 2.27 11.19 -18.90
C THR A 77 1.70 9.83 -19.24
N TRP A 78 0.40 9.76 -19.52
CA TRP A 78 -0.27 8.51 -19.92
C TRP A 78 -1.28 8.74 -21.03
N ASN A 79 -1.16 7.98 -22.12
CA ASN A 79 -2.02 8.09 -23.30
C ASN A 79 -2.18 9.56 -23.79
N GLY A 80 -1.08 10.31 -23.81
CA GLY A 80 -1.05 11.71 -24.24
C GLY A 80 -1.64 12.72 -23.25
N LYS A 81 -1.95 12.31 -22.02
CA LYS A 81 -2.42 13.20 -20.95
C LYS A 81 -1.34 13.37 -19.89
N ASP A 82 -1.10 14.62 -19.52
CA ASP A 82 -0.30 14.95 -18.34
C ASP A 82 -1.07 14.53 -17.07
N ILE A 83 -0.41 13.68 -16.29
CA ILE A 83 -0.85 13.14 -15.02
C ILE A 83 0.24 13.31 -13.94
N GLY A 84 1.16 14.27 -14.10
CA GLY A 84 2.27 14.51 -13.16
C GLY A 84 1.82 14.76 -11.72
N TRP A 85 0.61 15.30 -11.52
CA TRP A 85 0.00 15.43 -10.19
C TRP A 85 -0.15 14.07 -9.46
N SER A 86 -0.30 12.97 -10.21
CA SER A 86 -0.39 11.61 -9.64
C SER A 86 0.98 11.11 -9.19
N VAL A 87 2.05 11.44 -9.92
CA VAL A 87 3.43 11.11 -9.54
C VAL A 87 3.83 11.83 -8.26
N GLN A 88 3.42 13.09 -8.09
CA GLN A 88 3.63 13.81 -6.82
C GLN A 88 3.06 13.05 -5.62
N ARG A 89 1.91 12.40 -5.78
CA ARG A 89 1.31 11.58 -4.73
C ARG A 89 2.13 10.31 -4.49
N THR A 90 2.60 9.66 -5.55
CA THR A 90 3.48 8.49 -5.46
C THR A 90 4.74 8.80 -4.64
N ILE A 91 5.40 9.92 -4.94
CA ILE A 91 6.62 10.35 -4.24
C ILE A 91 6.32 10.70 -2.78
N LYS A 92 5.23 11.42 -2.49
CA LYS A 92 4.82 11.70 -1.10
C LYS A 92 4.58 10.44 -0.29
N PHE A 93 3.87 9.46 -0.85
CA PHE A 93 3.60 8.20 -0.17
C PHE A 93 4.90 7.40 0.06
N PHE A 94 5.77 7.34 -0.95
CA PHE A 94 7.11 6.73 -0.85
C PHE A 94 7.94 7.35 0.28
N GLN A 95 8.02 8.68 0.34
CA GLN A 95 8.77 9.39 1.38
C GLN A 95 8.20 9.14 2.78
N LYS A 96 6.87 9.15 2.94
CA LYS A 96 6.22 8.80 4.23
C LYS A 96 6.54 7.37 4.64
N ALA A 97 6.52 6.42 3.70
CA ALA A 97 6.82 5.02 3.99
C ALA A 97 8.27 4.82 4.48
N LEU A 98 9.25 5.52 3.90
CA LEU A 98 10.64 5.52 4.36
C LEU A 98 10.78 6.20 5.73
N ALA A 99 10.22 7.40 5.89
CA ALA A 99 10.35 8.17 7.12
C ALA A 99 9.81 7.39 8.35
N PHE A 100 8.62 6.80 8.25
CA PHE A 100 8.07 5.98 9.35
C PHE A 100 8.76 4.62 9.53
N ALA A 101 9.65 4.25 8.60
CA ALA A 101 10.55 3.11 8.74
C ALA A 101 11.94 3.53 9.21
N ASP A 102 12.08 4.74 9.77
CA ASP A 102 13.35 5.29 10.23
C ASP A 102 14.41 5.36 9.10
N ASP A 103 13.99 5.53 7.85
CA ASP A 103 14.86 5.72 6.68
C ASP A 103 14.65 7.10 6.05
N ALA A 104 15.63 7.54 5.27
CA ALA A 104 15.56 8.76 4.47
C ALA A 104 15.78 8.45 2.99
N PRO A 105 15.08 9.15 2.08
CA PRO A 105 15.30 8.97 0.66
C PRO A 105 16.68 9.48 0.24
N LEU A 106 17.40 8.70 -0.55
CA LEU A 106 18.65 9.11 -1.18
C LEU A 106 18.37 9.66 -2.59
N LYS A 107 19.27 10.50 -3.11
CA LYS A 107 19.18 10.96 -4.51
C LYS A 107 19.04 9.80 -5.49
N SER A 108 19.83 8.74 -5.31
CA SER A 108 19.82 7.56 -6.17
C SER A 108 18.49 6.81 -6.15
N ASP A 109 17.68 6.98 -5.10
CA ASP A 109 16.39 6.29 -4.97
C ASP A 109 15.35 6.84 -5.97
N PHE A 110 15.62 8.01 -6.58
CA PHE A 110 14.73 8.68 -7.55
C PHE A 110 15.15 8.51 -9.01
N GLU A 111 16.06 7.57 -9.32
CA GLU A 111 16.52 7.34 -10.70
C GLU A 111 15.41 6.76 -11.60
N ASP A 112 14.67 5.78 -11.09
CA ASP A 112 13.53 5.16 -11.78
C ASP A 112 12.60 4.43 -10.79
N GLY A 113 11.56 3.77 -11.30
CA GLY A 113 10.62 3.00 -10.47
C GLY A 113 11.26 1.80 -9.75
N LYS A 114 12.34 1.22 -10.28
CA LYS A 114 13.06 0.12 -9.65
C LYS A 114 13.91 0.62 -8.47
N ALA A 115 14.53 1.79 -8.61
CA ALA A 115 15.24 2.45 -7.52
C ALA A 115 14.31 2.75 -6.33
N LEU A 116 13.08 3.21 -6.60
CA LEU A 116 12.06 3.41 -5.56
C LEU A 116 11.68 2.09 -4.84
N GLU A 117 11.50 1.00 -5.60
CA GLU A 117 11.25 -0.33 -5.03
C GLU A 117 12.40 -0.77 -4.12
N ASP A 118 13.63 -0.66 -4.59
CA ASP A 118 14.82 -1.13 -3.87
C ASP A 118 15.03 -0.32 -2.57
N ALA A 119 14.77 0.99 -2.60
CA ALA A 119 14.79 1.84 -1.41
C ALA A 119 13.73 1.42 -0.38
N LEU A 120 12.51 1.09 -0.78
CA LEU A 120 11.48 0.60 0.15
C LEU A 120 11.80 -0.79 0.71
N ASN A 121 12.38 -1.68 -0.11
CA ASN A 121 12.79 -3.00 0.35
C ASN A 121 14.01 -2.96 1.28
N ARG A 122 14.79 -1.87 1.28
CA ARG A 122 15.92 -1.66 2.20
C ARG A 122 15.49 -1.62 3.66
N LYS A 123 14.43 -0.87 3.99
CA LYS A 123 13.99 -0.66 5.39
C LYS A 123 12.48 -0.60 5.63
N ALA A 124 11.68 -0.19 4.65
CA ALA A 124 10.23 -0.04 4.83
C ALA A 124 9.47 -1.38 4.87
N VAL A 125 9.91 -2.38 4.12
CA VAL A 125 9.31 -3.73 4.19
C VAL A 125 9.60 -4.37 5.54
N GLY A 126 8.55 -4.81 6.23
CA GLY A 126 8.60 -5.33 7.60
C GLY A 126 8.18 -4.31 8.66
N THR A 127 8.08 -3.03 8.29
CA THR A 127 7.65 -1.95 9.19
C THR A 127 6.13 -1.93 9.35
N TYR A 128 5.69 -1.52 10.54
CA TYR A 128 4.29 -1.29 10.85
C TYR A 128 3.90 0.15 10.56
N TYR A 129 2.67 0.33 10.12
CA TYR A 129 2.06 1.61 9.78
C TYR A 129 0.61 1.62 10.23
N THR A 130 0.07 2.82 10.41
CA THR A 130 -1.38 3.01 10.34
C THR A 130 -1.74 3.29 8.88
N LEU A 131 -2.28 2.29 8.17
CA LEU A 131 -2.77 2.42 6.81
C LEU A 131 -4.12 3.13 6.80
N VAL A 132 -4.19 4.28 6.12
CA VAL A 132 -5.42 5.07 5.96
C VAL A 132 -6.01 4.76 4.60
N ILE A 133 -7.23 4.21 4.60
CA ILE A 133 -8.02 3.91 3.41
C ILE A 133 -9.14 4.94 3.30
N ILE A 134 -9.17 5.66 2.18
CA ILE A 134 -10.11 6.75 1.93
C ILE A 134 -10.94 6.39 0.70
N GLU A 135 -12.25 6.50 0.80
CA GLU A 135 -13.15 6.39 -0.34
C GLU A 135 -13.80 7.75 -0.63
N THR A 136 -13.75 8.15 -1.89
CA THR A 136 -14.36 9.40 -2.38
C THR A 136 -15.28 9.10 -3.54
N GLU A 137 -16.49 9.62 -3.53
CA GLU A 137 -17.40 9.51 -4.68
C GLU A 137 -17.22 10.69 -5.64
N SER A 138 -17.09 10.39 -6.93
CA SER A 138 -17.11 11.41 -7.97
C SER A 138 -17.72 10.85 -9.25
N LYS A 139 -18.62 11.61 -9.88
CA LYS A 139 -19.31 11.21 -11.13
C LYS A 139 -19.93 9.80 -11.07
N GLY A 140 -20.52 9.44 -9.93
CA GLY A 140 -21.15 8.12 -9.71
C GLY A 140 -20.17 6.95 -9.63
N LYS A 141 -18.88 7.23 -9.38
CA LYS A 141 -17.83 6.22 -9.16
C LYS A 141 -17.17 6.44 -7.81
N THR A 142 -16.94 5.36 -7.09
CA THR A 142 -16.13 5.37 -5.86
C THR A 142 -14.66 5.23 -6.24
N TYR A 143 -13.85 6.16 -5.75
CA TYR A 143 -12.40 6.17 -5.90
C TYR A 143 -11.78 5.85 -4.56
N ARG A 144 -10.88 4.87 -4.55
CA ARG A 144 -10.16 4.45 -3.37
C ARG A 144 -8.77 5.06 -3.36
N ASN A 145 -8.39 5.59 -2.21
CA ASN A 145 -7.23 6.42 -1.99
C ASN A 145 -6.55 5.95 -0.71
N TYR A 146 -5.22 6.10 -0.65
CA TYR A 146 -4.42 5.69 0.49
C TYR A 146 -3.53 6.81 1.00
N ASP A 147 -3.24 6.73 2.29
CA ASP A 147 -2.20 7.47 3.01
C ASP A 147 -1.63 6.59 4.14
N LEU A 148 -0.55 7.03 4.77
CA LEU A 148 0.08 6.37 5.92
C LEU A 148 0.16 7.35 7.09
N ASN A 149 -0.09 6.87 8.30
CA ASN A 149 0.36 7.51 9.53
C ASN A 149 1.36 6.58 10.23
N GLU A 150 2.11 7.14 11.18
CA GLU A 150 2.99 6.37 12.04
C GLU A 150 2.20 5.28 12.79
N ALA A 151 2.85 4.14 13.07
CA ALA A 151 2.18 3.06 13.80
C ALA A 151 1.88 3.49 15.24
N GLU A 152 0.68 3.20 15.71
CA GLU A 152 0.31 3.49 17.11
C GLU A 152 0.71 2.31 18.00
N GLY A 153 1.46 2.57 19.08
CA GLY A 153 1.67 1.61 20.16
C GLY A 153 2.67 0.48 19.87
N LEU A 154 3.50 0.60 18.84
CA LEU A 154 4.69 -0.23 18.63
C LEU A 154 5.94 0.62 18.91
N PRO A 155 7.02 0.03 19.46
CA PRO A 155 8.25 0.77 19.74
C PRO A 155 8.95 1.08 18.42
N ASN A 156 8.54 2.14 17.73
CA ASN A 156 9.38 2.77 16.74
C ASN A 156 10.17 3.88 17.42
N THR A 157 11.45 3.85 17.13
CA THR A 157 12.55 4.48 17.82
C THR A 157 12.52 5.99 17.68
N ASP A 158 13.08 6.67 18.69
CA ASP A 158 13.18 8.12 18.82
C ASP A 158 13.38 8.84 17.49
N ALA A 159 12.54 9.87 17.28
CA ALA A 159 12.56 10.79 16.16
C ALA A 159 13.96 10.99 15.56
N ILE A 160 14.16 10.50 14.34
CA ILE A 160 15.33 10.86 13.54
C ILE A 160 15.24 12.37 13.26
N GLU A 161 16.15 13.13 13.87
CA GLU A 161 16.44 14.50 13.43
C GLU A 161 16.90 14.42 11.97
N ILE A 162 16.02 14.83 11.05
CA ILE A 162 16.39 15.08 9.66
C ILE A 162 17.26 16.34 9.69
N ASN A 163 18.58 16.16 9.50
CA ASN A 163 19.50 17.27 9.32
C ASN A 163 19.37 17.79 7.88
N ASP A 164 19.05 19.08 7.72
CA ASP A 164 18.94 19.74 6.41
C ASP A 164 20.23 19.63 5.57
N ASP A 165 21.39 19.39 6.20
CA ASP A 165 22.68 19.20 5.53
C ASP A 165 22.85 17.81 4.86
N ASP A 166 21.97 16.83 5.15
CA ASP A 166 22.00 15.47 4.57
C ASP A 166 20.95 15.25 3.46
N LEU A 167 20.22 16.30 3.06
CA LEU A 167 19.37 16.28 1.87
C LEU A 167 20.21 16.61 0.62
N PRO A 168 20.40 15.69 -0.34
CA PRO A 168 20.88 16.09 -1.65
C PRO A 168 19.70 16.74 -2.41
N PHE A 169 19.69 18.08 -2.34
CA PHE A 169 18.81 19.11 -2.93
C PHE A 169 17.44 19.36 -2.30
#